data_AF-S4XGV0-F1
#
_entry.id   AF-S4XGV0-F1
#
_cell.length_a   1.000
_cell.length_b   1.000
_cell.length_c   1.000
_cell.angle_alpha   90.00
_cell.angle_beta   90.00
_cell.angle_gamma   90.00
#
_symmetry.space_group_name_H-M   'P 1'
#
loop_
_entity.id
_entity.type
_entity.pdbx_description
1 polymer ?
#
loop_
_entity_poly.entity_id
_entity_poly.type
_entity_poly.pdbx_seq_one_letter_code
_entity_poly.pdbx_strand_id
1 'polypeptide(L)'
;MISGWLLLLVVVVAVVALVGMWLSMTASRLNRLHIRTDAARVNLEGALQARAAVIGVLRPDLQSHVGRVGGVALRDEEMGARSDVENVLLQSLTPDDLRNPGFIVASTKVDLAARFYNDAVGDTLGLRSRPVVRAFRLAGSAPLPAYYEAMSAATENP
;
A
#
# COMPACT_ATOMS: atom_id res chain seq x y z
N MET A 1 11.03 21.05 -54.63
CA MET A 1 9.96 21.47 -53.70
C MET A 1 9.52 20.22 -52.96
N ILE A 2 9.74 20.13 -51.64
CA ILE A 2 9.25 18.98 -50.87
C ILE A 2 7.73 19.04 -50.91
N SER A 3 7.09 17.98 -51.41
CA SER A 3 5.62 17.91 -51.48
C SER A 3 5.06 18.02 -50.06
N GLY A 4 4.10 18.92 -49.82
CA GLY A 4 3.54 19.17 -48.49
C GLY A 4 3.04 17.91 -47.77
N TRP A 5 2.61 16.89 -48.52
CA TRP A 5 2.25 15.56 -48.02
C TRP A 5 3.41 14.81 -47.36
N LEU A 6 4.64 14.92 -47.88
CA LEU A 6 5.83 14.30 -47.28
C LEU A 6 6.19 14.99 -45.96
N LEU A 7 6.10 16.32 -45.91
CA LEU A 7 6.29 17.06 -44.66
C LEU A 7 5.24 16.66 -43.61
N LEU A 8 3.97 16.55 -44.00
CA LEU A 8 2.89 16.11 -43.12
C LEU A 8 3.15 14.69 -42.60
N LEU A 9 3.55 13.76 -43.46
CA LEU A 9 3.86 12.38 -43.05
C LEU A 9 5.01 12.34 -42.04
N VAL A 10 6.09 13.08 -42.29
CA VAL A 10 7.23 13.16 -41.36
C VAL A 10 6.80 13.74 -40.01
N VAL A 11 6.00 14.80 -40.00
CA VAL A 11 5.46 15.40 -38.76
C VAL A 11 4.59 14.39 -38.00
N VAL A 12 3.71 13.67 -38.69
CA VAL A 12 2.85 12.65 -38.07
C VAL A 12 3.70 11.53 -37.46
N VAL A 13 4.70 11.01 -38.18
CA VAL A 13 5.60 9.97 -37.67
C VAL A 13 6.38 10.48 -36.45
N ALA A 14 6.89 11.71 -36.49
CA ALA A 14 7.60 12.31 -35.37
C ALA A 14 6.69 12.46 -34.14
N VAL A 15 5.44 12.90 -34.33
CA VAL A 15 4.45 13.01 -33.25
C VAL A 15 4.13 11.63 -32.66
N VAL A 16 3.91 10.61 -33.48
CA VAL A 16 3.66 9.23 -33.01
C VAL A 16 4.84 8.69 -32.23
N ALA A 17 6.08 8.91 -32.70
CA ALA A 17 7.29 8.50 -32.00
C ALA A 17 7.42 9.19 -30.63
N LEU A 18 7.18 10.51 -30.56
CA LEU A 18 7.20 11.27 -29.31
C LEU A 18 6.14 10.77 -28.32
N VAL A 19 4.91 10.51 -28.79
CA VAL A 19 3.83 9.96 -27.97
C VAL A 19 4.20 8.56 -27.46
N GLY A 20 4.73 7.68 -28.31
CA GLY A 20 5.17 6.34 -27.93
C GLY A 20 6.28 6.36 -26.85
N MET A 21 7.30 7.21 -27.05
CA MET A 21 8.37 7.43 -26.07
C MET A 21 7.82 7.92 -24.72
N TRP A 22 6.89 8.88 -24.76
CA TRP A 22 6.26 9.45 -23.58
C TRP A 22 5.37 8.43 -22.81
N LEU A 23 4.63 7.60 -23.53
CA LEU A 23 3.87 6.48 -22.96
C LEU A 23 4.78 5.45 -22.30
N SER A 24 5.92 5.12 -22.92
CA SER A 24 6.91 4.18 -22.36
C SER A 24 7.51 4.69 -21.04
N MET A 25 7.82 5.99 -20.96
CA MET A 25 8.26 6.61 -19.70
C MET A 25 7.17 6.57 -18.61
N THR A 26 5.92 6.80 -18.98
CA THR A 26 4.78 6.77 -18.03
C THR A 26 4.53 5.35 -17.51
N ALA A 27 4.58 4.34 -18.38
CA ALA A 27 4.44 2.93 -18.00
C ALA A 27 5.57 2.49 -17.05
N SER A 28 6.81 2.88 -17.35
CA SER A 28 7.97 2.60 -16.49
C SER A 28 7.84 3.22 -15.10
N ARG A 29 7.29 4.44 -15.02
CA ARG A 29 7.01 5.12 -13.75
C ARG A 29 5.93 4.41 -12.95
N LEU A 30 4.87 3.95 -13.61
CA LEU A 30 3.79 3.21 -12.97
C LEU A 30 4.29 1.88 -12.39
N ASN A 31 5.08 1.12 -13.16
CA ASN A 31 5.65 -0.15 -12.70
C ASN A 31 6.52 0.02 -11.43
N ARG A 32 7.31 1.08 -11.35
CA ARG A 32 8.11 1.39 -10.15
C ARG A 32 7.24 1.68 -8.93
N LEU A 33 6.10 2.34 -9.11
CA LEU A 33 5.18 2.61 -8.00
C LEU A 33 4.45 1.36 -7.54
N HIS A 34 4.07 0.46 -8.47
CA HIS A 34 3.50 -0.84 -8.12
C HIS A 34 4.48 -1.66 -7.27
N ILE A 35 5.72 -1.83 -7.74
CA ILE A 35 6.76 -2.55 -6.97
C ILE A 35 6.97 -1.93 -5.59
N ARG A 36 6.97 -0.60 -5.49
CA ARG A 36 7.15 0.10 -4.20
C ARG A 36 5.96 -0.12 -3.26
N THR A 37 4.74 -0.12 -3.78
CA THR A 37 3.53 -0.34 -2.99
C THR A 37 3.45 -1.79 -2.51
N ASP A 38 3.74 -2.75 -3.39
CA ASP A 38 3.82 -4.16 -3.06
C ASP A 38 4.88 -4.43 -2.00
N ALA A 39 6.07 -3.84 -2.15
CA ALA A 39 7.14 -3.95 -1.15
C ALA A 39 6.73 -3.34 0.20
N ALA A 40 6.07 -2.18 0.21
CA ALA A 40 5.56 -1.56 1.43
C ALA A 40 4.49 -2.43 2.12
N ARG A 41 3.62 -3.05 1.34
CA ARG A 41 2.60 -3.99 1.82
C ARG A 41 3.21 -5.23 2.47
N VAL A 42 4.19 -5.85 1.83
CA VAL A 42 4.92 -7.00 2.40
C VAL A 42 5.63 -6.63 3.70
N ASN A 43 6.21 -5.43 3.78
CA ASN A 43 6.84 -4.93 5.01
C ASN A 43 5.80 -4.73 6.14
N LEU A 44 4.64 -4.16 5.82
CA LEU A 44 3.54 -4.02 6.77
C LEU A 44 3.03 -5.38 7.28
N GLU A 45 2.85 -6.35 6.39
CA GLU A 45 2.47 -7.71 6.76
C GLU A 45 3.50 -8.36 7.70
N GLY A 46 4.79 -8.24 7.40
CA GLY A 46 5.86 -8.73 8.28
C GLY A 46 5.87 -8.04 9.66
N ALA A 47 5.62 -6.73 9.71
CA ALA A 47 5.52 -5.99 10.96
C ALA A 47 4.33 -6.44 11.82
N LEU A 48 3.17 -6.67 11.19
CA LEU A 48 1.97 -7.17 11.87
C LEU A 48 2.17 -8.60 12.39
N GLN A 49 2.78 -9.48 11.59
CA GLN A 49 3.12 -10.84 12.02
C GLN A 49 4.09 -10.83 13.21
N ALA A 50 5.09 -9.93 13.20
CA ALA A 50 6.00 -9.78 14.32
C ALA A 50 5.28 -9.33 15.60
N ARG A 51 4.34 -8.37 15.51
CA ARG A 51 3.51 -7.95 16.65
C ARG A 51 2.61 -9.08 17.14
N ALA A 52 1.96 -9.79 16.23
CA ALA A 52 1.09 -10.92 16.55
C ALA A 52 1.86 -12.04 17.27
N ALA A 53 3.11 -12.31 16.86
CA ALA A 53 3.98 -13.26 17.54
C ALA A 53 4.32 -12.82 18.97
N VAL A 54 4.64 -11.53 19.18
CA VAL A 54 4.86 -10.98 20.53
C VAL A 54 3.61 -11.13 21.40
N ILE A 55 2.43 -10.77 20.87
CA ILE A 55 1.15 -10.94 21.58
C ILE A 55 0.93 -12.40 21.94
N GLY A 56 1.18 -13.35 21.03
CA GLY A 56 1.03 -14.78 21.28
C GLY A 56 1.97 -15.34 22.35
N VAL A 57 3.11 -14.68 22.61
CA VAL A 57 4.02 -15.00 23.72
C VAL A 57 3.55 -14.39 25.04
N LEU A 58 3.09 -13.14 25.02
CA LEU A 58 2.60 -12.44 26.22
C LEU A 58 1.27 -13.02 26.74
N ARG A 59 0.40 -13.41 25.81
CA ARG A 59 -0.97 -13.88 26.07
C ARG A 59 -1.23 -15.20 25.35
N PRO A 60 -0.74 -16.34 25.89
CA PRO A 60 -0.97 -17.66 25.32
C PRO A 60 -2.46 -18.01 25.19
N ASP A 61 -3.32 -17.44 26.04
CA ASP A 61 -4.78 -17.55 25.97
C ASP A 61 -5.38 -16.98 24.67
N LEU A 62 -4.69 -16.04 24.03
CA LEU A 62 -5.11 -15.39 22.78
C LEU A 62 -4.52 -16.04 21.52
N GLN A 63 -3.76 -17.14 21.63
CA GLN A 63 -3.13 -17.83 20.48
C GLN A 63 -4.11 -18.15 19.34
N SER A 64 -5.34 -18.57 19.68
CA SER A 64 -6.40 -18.83 18.69
C SER A 64 -6.83 -17.56 17.95
N HIS A 65 -6.86 -16.41 18.63
CA HIS A 65 -7.19 -15.12 18.04
C HIS A 65 -6.05 -14.64 17.15
N VAL A 66 -4.80 -14.74 17.62
CA VAL A 66 -3.59 -14.47 16.85
C VAL A 66 -3.53 -15.29 15.56
N GLY A 67 -3.84 -16.59 15.63
CA GLY A 67 -3.89 -17.45 14.45
C GLY A 67 -4.96 -17.05 13.44
N ARG A 68 -6.16 -16.66 13.90
CA ARG A 68 -7.22 -16.13 13.03
C ARG A 68 -6.81 -14.82 12.36
N VAL A 69 -6.23 -13.91 13.13
CA VAL A 69 -5.71 -12.64 12.62
C VAL A 69 -4.68 -12.91 11.54
N GLY A 70 -3.68 -13.78 11.80
CA GLY A 70 -2.68 -14.20 10.82
C GLY A 70 -3.25 -14.82 9.53
N GLY A 71 -4.41 -15.47 9.60
CA GLY A 71 -5.09 -16.07 8.45
C GLY A 71 -5.81 -15.07 7.52
N VAL A 72 -6.04 -13.83 7.96
CA VAL A 72 -6.64 -12.78 7.13
C VAL A 72 -5.56 -12.18 6.23
N ALA A 73 -5.54 -12.52 4.95
CA ALA A 73 -4.56 -11.98 4.02
C ALA A 73 -4.65 -10.45 3.94
N LEU A 74 -3.50 -9.78 4.01
CA LEU A 74 -3.44 -8.34 3.88
C LEU A 74 -3.57 -8.01 2.40
N ARG A 75 -4.75 -7.68 1.87
CA ARG A 75 -5.01 -7.42 0.44
C ARG A 75 -5.23 -5.94 0.18
N ASP A 76 -4.85 -5.46 -1.01
CA ASP A 76 -4.96 -4.04 -1.39
C ASP A 76 -6.38 -3.48 -1.23
N GLU A 77 -7.41 -4.30 -1.48
CA GLU A 77 -8.82 -3.91 -1.39
C GLU A 77 -9.42 -4.08 0.01
N GLU A 78 -8.81 -4.90 0.87
CA GLU A 78 -9.41 -5.39 2.13
C GLU A 78 -8.62 -4.94 3.37
N MET A 79 -7.89 -3.83 3.26
CA MET A 79 -7.08 -3.27 4.36
C MET A 79 -7.92 -2.99 5.61
N GLY A 80 -9.17 -2.57 5.45
CA GLY A 80 -10.12 -2.34 6.55
C GLY A 80 -10.46 -3.62 7.31
N ALA A 81 -10.82 -4.70 6.60
CA ALA A 81 -11.13 -5.99 7.23
C ALA A 81 -9.95 -6.54 8.04
N ARG A 82 -8.71 -6.34 7.55
CA ARG A 82 -7.50 -6.70 8.30
C ARG A 82 -7.32 -5.83 9.54
N SER A 83 -7.51 -4.51 9.41
CA SER A 83 -7.41 -3.56 10.53
C SER A 83 -8.43 -3.88 11.62
N ASP A 84 -9.68 -4.14 11.27
CA ASP A 84 -10.76 -4.44 12.23
C ASP A 84 -10.42 -5.65 13.11
N VAL A 85 -9.93 -6.72 12.49
CA VAL A 85 -9.54 -7.95 13.19
C VAL A 85 -8.31 -7.72 14.09
N GLU A 86 -7.33 -6.93 13.65
CA GLU A 86 -6.20 -6.49 14.50
C GLU A 86 -6.66 -5.64 15.68
N ASN A 87 -7.60 -4.72 15.45
CA ASN A 87 -8.12 -3.81 16.48
C ASN A 87 -8.85 -4.57 17.59
N VAL A 88 -9.64 -5.57 17.23
CA VAL A 88 -10.29 -6.48 18.19
C VAL A 88 -9.25 -7.24 19.01
N LEU A 89 -8.14 -7.70 18.40
CA LEU A 89 -7.05 -8.34 19.14
C LEU A 89 -6.40 -7.35 20.13
N LEU A 90 -6.11 -6.12 19.69
CA LEU A 90 -5.49 -5.10 20.54
C LEU A 90 -6.37 -4.70 21.74
N GLN A 91 -7.69 -4.67 21.57
CA GLN A 91 -8.65 -4.39 22.65
C GLN A 91 -8.66 -5.45 23.76
N SER A 92 -8.17 -6.66 23.49
CA SER A 92 -8.08 -7.76 24.47
C SER A 92 -6.80 -7.74 25.33
N LEU A 93 -5.89 -6.79 25.06
CA LEU A 93 -4.64 -6.61 25.79
C LEU A 93 -4.86 -5.83 27.08
N THR A 94 -4.10 -6.20 28.12
CA THR A 94 -4.10 -5.48 29.40
C THR A 94 -3.14 -4.29 29.37
N PRO A 95 -3.26 -3.32 30.30
CA PRO A 95 -2.31 -2.22 30.41
C PRO A 95 -0.85 -2.67 30.60
N ASP A 96 -0.62 -3.81 31.25
CA ASP A 96 0.73 -4.36 31.44
C ASP A 96 1.29 -4.94 30.13
N ASP A 97 0.44 -5.59 29.31
CA ASP A 97 0.81 -6.06 27.97
C ASP A 97 1.26 -4.88 27.08
N LEU A 98 0.54 -3.76 27.13
CA LEU A 98 0.83 -2.56 26.35
C LEU A 98 2.13 -1.86 26.76
N ARG A 99 2.53 -1.99 28.03
CA ARG A 99 3.79 -1.44 28.57
C ARG A 99 4.99 -2.34 28.31
N ASN A 100 4.77 -3.55 27.80
CA ASN A 100 5.85 -4.49 27.51
C ASN A 100 6.79 -3.92 26.42
N PRO A 101 8.12 -3.85 26.64
CA PRO A 101 9.06 -3.31 25.66
C PRO A 101 9.01 -4.01 24.30
N GLY A 102 8.82 -5.33 24.28
CA GLY A 102 8.70 -6.10 23.04
C GLY A 102 7.46 -5.70 22.24
N PHE A 103 6.34 -5.49 22.93
CA PHE A 103 5.11 -5.01 22.29
C PHE A 103 5.27 -3.59 21.76
N ILE A 104 5.85 -2.67 22.54
CA ILE A 104 6.08 -1.29 22.10
C ILE A 104 6.94 -1.24 20.83
N VAL A 105 8.04 -2.00 20.78
CA VAL A 105 8.92 -2.07 19.61
C VAL A 105 8.17 -2.63 18.40
N ALA A 106 7.38 -3.70 18.57
CA ALA A 106 6.62 -4.29 17.48
C ALA A 106 5.52 -3.34 16.97
N SER A 107 4.78 -2.69 17.86
CA SER A 107 3.75 -1.71 17.52
C SER A 107 4.32 -0.47 16.81
N THR A 108 5.47 0.04 17.26
CA THR A 108 6.17 1.14 16.58
C THR A 108 6.55 0.77 15.15
N LYS A 109 7.01 -0.48 14.93
CA LYS A 109 7.31 -0.97 13.57
C LYS A 109 6.07 -1.04 12.69
N VAL A 110 4.93 -1.49 13.24
CA VAL A 110 3.64 -1.50 12.53
C VAL A 110 3.23 -0.09 12.14
N ASP A 111 3.31 0.87 13.07
CA ASP A 111 2.94 2.27 12.80
C ASP A 111 3.79 2.88 11.68
N LEU A 112 5.10 2.63 11.70
CA LEU A 112 6.00 3.11 10.66
C LEU A 112 5.73 2.45 9.30
N ALA A 113 5.51 1.13 9.29
CA ALA A 113 5.20 0.39 8.07
C ALA A 113 3.86 0.81 7.47
N ALA A 114 2.84 1.06 8.31
CA ALA A 114 1.53 1.55 7.90
C ALA A 114 1.64 2.93 7.24
N ARG A 115 2.43 3.84 7.81
CA ARG A 115 2.70 5.16 7.21
C ARG A 115 3.37 5.03 5.84
N PHE A 116 4.43 4.24 5.72
CA PHE A 116 5.11 4.04 4.44
C PHE A 116 4.22 3.39 3.37
N TYR A 117 3.36 2.46 3.78
CA TYR A 117 2.35 1.89 2.89
C TYR A 117 1.37 2.98 2.44
N ASN A 118 0.79 3.75 3.37
CA ASN A 118 -0.16 4.83 3.04
C ASN A 118 0.44 5.92 2.15
N ASP A 119 1.72 6.25 2.32
CA ASP A 119 2.43 7.18 1.43
C ASP A 119 2.55 6.60 0.00
N ALA A 120 2.88 5.31 -0.13
CA ALA A 120 2.93 4.64 -1.42
C ALA A 120 1.55 4.55 -2.09
N VAL A 121 0.48 4.33 -1.31
CA VAL A 121 -0.91 4.41 -1.76
C VAL A 121 -1.24 5.82 -2.27
N GLY A 122 -0.86 6.86 -1.54
CA GLY A 122 -1.04 8.25 -1.99
C GLY A 122 -0.35 8.53 -3.33
N ASP A 123 0.90 8.11 -3.48
CA ASP A 123 1.68 8.26 -4.72
C ASP A 123 1.02 7.54 -5.92
N THR A 124 0.48 6.33 -5.70
CA THR A 124 -0.18 5.55 -6.75
C THR A 124 -1.53 6.15 -7.15
N LEU A 125 -2.35 6.57 -6.18
CA LEU A 125 -3.63 7.23 -6.44
C LEU A 125 -3.43 8.58 -7.15
N GLY A 126 -2.43 9.37 -6.72
CA GLY A 126 -2.07 10.63 -7.35
C GLY A 126 -1.57 10.49 -8.80
N LEU A 127 -0.91 9.38 -9.14
CA LEU A 127 -0.55 9.09 -10.53
C LEU A 127 -1.75 8.62 -11.35
N ARG A 128 -2.59 7.74 -10.79
CA ARG A 128 -3.78 7.19 -11.46
C ARG A 128 -4.85 8.25 -11.76
N SER A 129 -4.94 9.31 -10.96
CA SER A 129 -5.87 10.42 -11.19
C SER A 129 -5.48 11.30 -12.39
N ARG A 130 -4.25 11.19 -12.92
CA ARG A 130 -3.81 12.02 -14.05
C ARG A 130 -4.61 11.71 -15.32
N PRO A 131 -5.10 12.72 -16.05
CA PRO A 131 -6.02 12.53 -17.18
C PRO A 131 -5.41 11.67 -18.28
N VAL A 132 -4.09 11.74 -18.47
CA VAL A 132 -3.41 10.97 -19.50
C VAL A 132 -3.28 9.48 -19.13
N VAL A 133 -3.05 9.15 -17.85
CA VAL A 133 -3.04 7.75 -17.37
C VAL A 133 -4.44 7.13 -17.55
N ARG A 134 -5.48 7.91 -17.29
CA ARG A 134 -6.88 7.51 -17.46
C ARG A 134 -7.26 7.37 -18.94
N ALA A 135 -6.87 8.31 -19.79
CA ALA A 135 -7.17 8.30 -21.22
C ALA A 135 -6.52 7.12 -21.95
N PHE A 136 -5.29 6.77 -21.59
CA PHE A 136 -4.56 5.65 -22.19
C PHE A 136 -4.72 4.32 -21.44
N ARG A 137 -5.57 4.25 -20.39
CA ARG A 137 -5.81 3.05 -19.56
C ARG A 137 -4.52 2.35 -19.10
N LEU A 138 -3.46 3.12 -18.84
CA LEU A 138 -2.14 2.59 -18.51
C LEU A 138 -2.11 1.87 -17.16
N ALA A 139 -3.07 2.15 -16.28
CA ALA A 139 -3.23 1.50 -14.99
C ALA A 139 -3.77 0.05 -15.05
N GLY A 140 -4.25 -0.38 -16.23
CA GLY A 140 -4.86 -1.70 -16.42
C GLY A 140 -6.08 -1.95 -15.52
N SER A 141 -6.33 -3.23 -15.21
CA SER A 141 -7.38 -3.69 -14.29
C SER A 141 -6.88 -3.87 -12.85
N ALA A 142 -5.70 -3.37 -12.51
CA ALA A 142 -5.15 -3.55 -11.17
C ALA A 142 -6.02 -2.82 -10.13
N PRO A 143 -6.39 -3.46 -9.00
CA PRO A 143 -7.28 -2.90 -7.98
C PRO A 143 -6.84 -1.52 -7.49
N LEU A 144 -7.78 -0.74 -6.98
CA LEU A 144 -7.47 0.51 -6.29
C LEU A 144 -6.94 0.16 -4.89
N PRO A 145 -5.71 0.57 -4.54
CA PRO A 145 -5.19 0.33 -3.20
C PRO A 145 -5.98 1.14 -2.18
N ALA A 146 -6.32 0.50 -1.06
CA ALA A 146 -6.95 1.13 0.09
C ALA A 146 -5.90 1.51 1.15
N TYR A 147 -6.18 2.57 1.91
CA TYR A 147 -5.38 2.97 3.05
C TYR A 147 -5.50 1.95 4.19
N TYR A 148 -4.42 1.78 4.95
CA TYR A 148 -4.43 1.01 6.19
C TYR A 148 -4.55 1.94 7.39
N GLU A 149 -5.61 1.76 8.16
CA GLU A 149 -5.85 2.49 9.40
C GLU A 149 -5.31 1.67 10.57
N ALA A 150 -4.14 2.03 11.09
CA ALA A 150 -3.63 1.43 12.31
C ALA A 150 -4.32 2.08 13.53
N MET A 151 -4.67 1.27 14.54
CA MET A 151 -5.01 1.79 15.87
C MET A 151 -3.79 2.53 16.44
N SER A 152 -3.73 3.84 16.19
CA SER A 152 -2.71 4.67 16.80
C SER A 152 -3.10 4.95 18.25
N ALA A 153 -2.15 4.82 19.17
CA ALA A 153 -2.33 5.25 20.57
C ALA A 153 -2.70 6.75 20.70
N ALA A 154 -2.72 7.51 19.61
CA ALA A 154 -2.98 8.94 19.55
C ALA A 154 -4.47 9.32 19.39
N THR A 155 -5.41 8.36 19.39
CA THR A 155 -6.85 8.68 19.31
C THR A 155 -7.47 9.07 20.66
N GLU A 156 -6.69 9.10 21.74
CA GLU A 156 -7.16 9.60 23.03
C GLU A 156 -6.87 11.10 23.18
N ASN A 157 -7.80 11.95 22.71
CA ASN A 157 -8.35 13.05 23.53
C ASN A 157 -9.64 13.61 22.89
N PRO A 158 -10.77 13.68 23.62
CA PRO A 158 -11.99 14.36 23.19
C PRO A 158 -11.82 15.88 23.00
#